data_AF-A0A356C226-F1
#
_entry.id   AF-A0A356C226-F1
#
_cell.length_a   1.000
_cell.length_b   1.000
_cell.length_c   1.000
_cell.angle_alpha   90.00
_cell.angle_beta   90.00
_cell.angle_gamma   90.00
#
_symmetry.space_group_name_H-M   'P 1'
#
loop_
_entity.id
_entity.type
_entity.pdbx_description
1 polymer ?
#
loop_
_entity_poly.entity_id
_entity_poly.type
_entity_poly.pdbx_seq_one_letter_code
_entity_poly.pdbx_strand_id
1 'polypeptide(L)'
;MVKKLGKETLGILVVIAVLVVVVVVFAYLNAGDLDRKRDLETSAEFVLIYGDKEHRVSREDIVALGPVEFSTVMRTSTTGPASVTFTGVELRTVLEEYKVDIQADSTIEVKALDGYASAIQGEEVLEHKNVYITIAMNGEPLKPKSEGGLGPYYLVIRNGEFSQRWVKFMEEIIVR
;
A
#
# COMPACT_ATOMS: atom_id res chain seq x y z
N MET A 1 35.19 43.16 12.78
CA MET A 1 34.46 43.43 14.03
C MET A 1 33.44 42.31 14.23
N VAL A 2 33.76 41.29 15.04
CA VAL A 2 32.83 40.18 15.30
C VAL A 2 31.86 40.61 16.39
N LYS A 3 30.59 40.82 16.03
CA LYS A 3 29.51 41.12 16.97
C LYS A 3 29.34 39.88 17.87
N LYS A 4 29.59 40.00 19.18
CA LYS A 4 29.31 38.90 20.12
C LYS A 4 27.82 38.57 20.05
N LEU A 5 27.49 37.32 19.71
CA LEU A 5 26.11 36.85 19.73
C LEU A 5 25.56 36.91 21.16
N GLY A 6 24.34 37.41 21.30
CA GLY A 6 23.62 37.36 22.58
C GLY A 6 23.36 35.91 22.99
N LYS A 7 23.27 35.64 24.29
CA LYS A 7 22.99 34.30 24.84
C LYS A 7 21.71 33.69 24.23
N GLU A 8 20.71 34.51 23.96
CA GLU A 8 19.47 34.18 23.23
C GLU A 8 19.76 33.65 21.81
N THR A 9 20.56 34.39 21.03
CA THR A 9 20.94 34.00 19.66
C THR A 9 21.78 32.72 19.65
N LEU A 10 22.63 32.53 20.66
CA LEU A 10 23.42 31.31 20.81
C LEU A 10 22.52 30.10 21.14
N GLY A 11 21.52 30.28 22.02
CA GLY A 11 20.53 29.23 22.32
C GLY A 11 19.74 28.81 21.08
N ILE A 12 19.26 29.77 20.29
CA ILE A 12 18.56 29.51 19.03
C ILE A 12 19.47 28.74 18.05
N LEU A 13 20.73 29.14 17.89
CA LEU A 13 21.67 28.44 17.01
C LEU A 13 21.95 27.00 17.44
N VAL A 14 22.08 26.76 18.75
CA VAL A 14 22.25 25.40 19.30
C VAL A 14 21.02 24.55 19.00
N VAL A 15 19.82 25.07 19.22
CA VAL A 15 18.57 24.36 18.91
C VAL A 15 18.48 24.05 17.41
N ILE A 16 18.79 25.01 16.54
CA ILE A 16 18.82 24.79 15.09
C ILE A 16 19.85 23.72 14.71
N ALA A 17 21.05 23.76 15.27
CA ALA A 17 22.09 22.76 15.02
C ALA A 17 21.64 21.36 15.43
N VAL A 18 21.00 21.22 16.59
CA VAL A 18 20.42 19.95 17.04
C VAL A 18 19.32 19.47 16.10
N LEU A 19 18.41 20.36 15.68
CA LEU A 19 17.35 20.01 14.72
C LEU A 19 17.92 19.53 13.38
N VAL A 20 18.96 20.19 12.86
CA VAL A 20 19.63 19.77 11.63
C VAL A 20 20.25 18.37 11.78
N VAL A 21 20.92 18.09 12.89
CA VAL A 21 21.50 16.76 13.15
C VAL A 21 20.40 15.70 13.20
N VAL A 22 19.29 15.97 13.89
CA VAL A 22 18.15 15.06 13.97
C VAL A 22 17.59 14.77 12.57
N VAL A 23 17.37 15.81 11.76
CA VAL A 23 16.88 15.64 10.37
C VAL A 23 17.84 14.80 9.53
N VAL A 24 19.16 15.02 9.63
CA VAL A 24 20.17 14.24 8.90
C VAL A 24 20.15 12.77 9.31
N VAL A 25 20.05 12.48 10.61
CA VAL A 25 19.96 11.10 11.11
C VAL A 25 18.69 10.42 10.59
N PHE A 26 17.54 11.08 10.69
CA PHE A 26 16.28 10.53 10.17
C PHE A 26 16.33 10.33 8.65
N ALA A 27 16.91 11.26 7.89
CA ALA A 27 17.07 11.11 6.45
C ALA A 27 17.92 9.88 6.10
N TYR A 28 19.01 9.65 6.83
CA TYR A 28 19.86 8.47 6.62
C TYR A 28 19.13 7.16 6.97
N LEU A 29 18.42 7.12 8.10
CA LEU A 29 17.67 5.93 8.53
C LEU A 29 16.50 5.59 7.60
N ASN A 30 15.85 6.58 6.98
CA ASN A 30 14.73 6.37 6.07
C ASN A 30 15.15 6.13 4.60
N ALA A 31 16.42 6.34 4.24
CA ALA A 31 16.87 6.19 2.86
C ALA A 31 16.72 4.74 2.33
N GLY A 32 17.02 3.74 3.16
CA GLY A 32 16.89 2.33 2.75
C GLY A 32 15.44 1.87 2.54
N ASP A 33 14.49 2.43 3.29
CA ASP A 33 13.06 2.18 3.10
C ASP A 33 12.58 2.73 1.75
N LEU A 34 13.06 3.92 1.36
CA LEU A 34 12.72 4.55 0.09
C LEU A 34 13.20 3.75 -1.12
N ASP A 35 14.42 3.21 -1.06
CA ASP A 35 14.96 2.37 -2.13
C ASP A 35 14.14 1.08 -2.28
N ARG A 36 13.80 0.41 -1.17
CA ARG A 36 12.95 -0.79 -1.17
C ARG A 36 11.58 -0.53 -1.80
N LYS A 37 10.93 0.58 -1.42
CA LYS A 37 9.63 0.99 -1.98
C LYS A 37 9.69 1.24 -3.47
N ARG A 38 10.75 1.93 -3.92
CA ARG A 38 10.98 2.20 -5.34
C ARG A 38 11.24 0.91 -6.12
N ASP A 39 11.97 -0.04 -5.55
CA ASP A 39 12.24 -1.33 -6.16
C ASP A 39 10.96 -2.14 -6.33
N LEU A 40 10.07 -2.19 -5.32
CA LEU A 40 8.76 -2.84 -5.40
C LEU A 40 7.86 -2.21 -6.47
N GLU A 41 7.81 -0.88 -6.54
CA GLU A 41 7.03 -0.19 -7.58
C GLU A 41 7.57 -0.49 -8.99
N THR A 42 8.89 -0.46 -9.17
CA THR A 42 9.55 -0.66 -10.47
C THR A 42 9.46 -2.12 -10.94
N SER A 43 9.55 -3.07 -10.02
CA SER A 43 9.43 -4.50 -10.28
C SER A 43 7.98 -4.99 -10.37
N ALA A 44 7.00 -4.14 -10.05
CA ALA A 44 5.60 -4.53 -9.89
C ALA A 44 5.44 -5.71 -8.91
N GLU A 45 6.17 -5.67 -7.79
CA GLU A 45 6.10 -6.64 -6.70
C GLU A 45 5.41 -6.02 -5.48
N PHE A 46 4.79 -6.85 -4.65
CA PHE A 46 4.43 -6.49 -3.28
C PHE A 46 4.91 -7.55 -2.30
N VAL A 47 5.01 -7.18 -1.03
CA VAL A 47 5.47 -8.06 0.04
C VAL A 47 4.28 -8.62 0.81
N LEU A 48 4.19 -9.94 0.92
CA LEU A 48 3.26 -10.65 1.79
C LEU A 48 4.00 -11.13 3.04
N ILE A 49 3.56 -10.65 4.20
CA ILE A 49 4.14 -10.94 5.51
C ILE A 49 3.13 -11.73 6.34
N TYR A 50 3.55 -12.89 6.86
CA TYR A 50 2.75 -13.71 7.77
C TYR A 50 3.64 -14.47 8.75
N GLY A 51 3.40 -14.29 10.05
CA GLY A 51 4.32 -14.77 11.09
C GLY A 51 5.73 -14.22 10.87
N ASP A 52 6.72 -15.11 10.84
CA ASP A 52 8.13 -14.77 10.55
C ASP A 52 8.49 -14.88 9.06
N LYS A 53 7.52 -15.09 8.18
CA LYS A 53 7.74 -15.26 6.73
C LYS A 53 7.49 -13.98 5.98
N GLU A 54 8.36 -13.72 5.01
CA GLU A 54 8.23 -12.64 4.02
C GLU A 54 8.29 -13.26 2.62
N HIS A 55 7.29 -12.99 1.80
CA HIS A 55 7.20 -13.43 0.41
C HIS A 55 7.07 -12.22 -0.51
N ARG A 56 7.83 -12.20 -1.61
CA ARG A 56 7.62 -11.25 -2.69
C ARG A 56 6.68 -11.87 -3.70
N VAL A 57 5.60 -11.16 -3.98
CA VAL A 57 4.57 -11.57 -4.95
C VAL A 57 4.71 -10.70 -6.18
N SER A 58 5.01 -11.33 -7.31
CA SER A 58 5.20 -10.68 -8.60
C SER A 58 3.90 -10.55 -9.37
N ARG A 59 3.94 -9.76 -10.45
CA ARG A 59 2.80 -9.64 -11.37
C ARG A 59 2.49 -10.97 -12.05
N GLU A 60 3.53 -11.73 -12.38
CA GLU A 60 3.44 -13.05 -12.99
C GLU A 60 2.70 -14.02 -12.08
N ASP A 61 2.94 -13.98 -10.76
CA ASP A 61 2.22 -14.79 -9.78
C ASP A 61 0.72 -14.45 -9.78
N ILE A 62 0.39 -13.14 -9.77
CA ILE A 62 -1.01 -12.69 -9.82
C ILE A 62 -1.69 -13.09 -11.13
N VAL A 63 -0.98 -13.02 -12.26
CA VAL A 63 -1.52 -13.47 -13.56
C VAL A 63 -1.72 -14.98 -13.60
N ALA A 64 -0.80 -15.75 -13.00
CA ALA A 64 -0.88 -17.21 -12.94
C ALA A 64 -2.08 -17.71 -12.12
N LEU A 65 -2.53 -16.93 -11.13
CA LEU A 65 -3.71 -17.23 -10.32
C LEU A 65 -5.05 -16.99 -11.02
N GLY A 66 -5.03 -16.54 -12.28
CA GLY A 66 -6.23 -16.39 -13.12
C GLY A 66 -7.10 -15.19 -12.73
N PRO A 67 -6.65 -13.95 -13.01
CA PRO A 67 -7.44 -12.75 -12.77
C PRO A 67 -8.82 -12.81 -13.45
N VAL A 68 -9.84 -12.37 -12.73
CA VAL A 68 -11.22 -12.26 -13.20
C VAL A 68 -11.63 -10.80 -13.37
N GLU A 69 -12.52 -10.54 -14.31
CA GLU A 69 -13.15 -9.23 -14.45
C GLU A 69 -14.37 -9.11 -13.55
N PHE A 70 -14.52 -7.98 -12.87
CA PHE A 70 -15.69 -7.67 -12.06
C PHE A 70 -15.99 -6.17 -12.07
N SER A 71 -17.28 -5.83 -12.04
CA SER A 71 -17.72 -4.44 -11.91
C SER A 71 -18.11 -4.12 -10.46
N THR A 72 -17.85 -2.87 -10.06
CA THR A 72 -18.25 -2.31 -8.77
C THR A 72 -18.52 -0.81 -8.91
N VAL A 73 -19.11 -0.20 -7.88
CA VAL A 73 -19.36 1.24 -7.83
C VAL A 73 -18.32 1.89 -6.93
N MET A 74 -17.43 2.68 -7.53
CA MET A 74 -16.47 3.49 -6.81
C MET A 74 -17.18 4.72 -6.22
N ARG A 75 -17.17 4.84 -4.90
CA ARG A 75 -17.78 5.96 -4.15
C ARG A 75 -16.70 6.66 -3.35
N THR A 76 -16.25 7.81 -3.84
CA THR A 76 -15.35 8.69 -3.09
C THR A 76 -16.17 9.69 -2.28
N SER A 77 -15.54 10.36 -1.30
CA SER A 77 -16.22 11.37 -0.49
C SER A 77 -16.46 12.70 -1.23
N THR A 78 -15.77 12.93 -2.34
CA THR A 78 -15.75 14.22 -3.05
C THR A 78 -16.38 14.17 -4.44
N THR A 79 -16.53 12.98 -5.03
CA THR A 79 -17.11 12.80 -6.36
C THR A 79 -18.32 11.88 -6.32
N GLY A 80 -19.23 12.04 -7.29
CA GLY A 80 -20.36 11.15 -7.45
C GLY A 80 -19.93 9.68 -7.67
N PRO A 81 -20.84 8.72 -7.43
CA PRO A 81 -20.58 7.30 -7.67
C PRO A 81 -20.23 7.05 -9.14
N ALA A 82 -19.18 6.25 -9.39
CA ALA A 82 -18.78 5.87 -10.74
C ALA A 82 -18.76 4.34 -10.88
N SER A 83 -19.42 3.80 -11.91
CA SER A 83 -19.29 2.38 -12.25
C SER A 83 -17.93 2.14 -12.87
N VAL A 84 -17.19 1.18 -12.34
CA VAL A 84 -15.84 0.81 -12.79
C VAL A 84 -15.73 -0.70 -12.91
N THR A 85 -14.97 -1.16 -13.89
CA THR A 85 -14.64 -2.59 -14.05
C THR A 85 -13.18 -2.80 -13.73
N PHE A 86 -12.89 -3.76 -12.88
CA PHE A 86 -11.54 -4.15 -12.51
C PHE A 86 -11.23 -5.55 -13.02
N THR A 87 -9.95 -5.82 -13.23
CA THR A 87 -9.41 -7.18 -13.46
C THR A 87 -8.45 -7.49 -12.32
N GLY A 88 -8.67 -8.59 -11.61
CA GLY A 88 -7.88 -8.94 -10.42
C GLY A 88 -8.14 -10.33 -9.88
N VAL A 89 -7.40 -10.70 -8.83
CA VAL A 89 -7.50 -11.99 -8.14
C VAL A 89 -8.05 -11.75 -6.74
N GLU A 90 -8.89 -12.67 -6.23
CA GLU A 90 -9.37 -12.61 -4.85
C GLU A 90 -8.19 -12.74 -3.88
N LEU A 91 -8.14 -11.86 -2.87
CA LEU A 91 -7.06 -11.87 -1.87
C LEU A 91 -6.94 -13.25 -1.21
N ARG A 92 -8.07 -13.90 -0.94
CA ARG A 92 -8.13 -15.27 -0.43
C ARG A 92 -7.34 -16.27 -1.30
N THR A 93 -7.49 -16.21 -2.63
CA THR A 93 -6.79 -17.10 -3.56
C THR A 93 -5.28 -16.88 -3.51
N VAL A 94 -4.84 -15.62 -3.41
CA VAL A 94 -3.42 -15.30 -3.23
C VAL A 94 -2.90 -15.90 -1.92
N LEU A 95 -3.64 -15.72 -0.82
CA LEU A 95 -3.22 -16.24 0.48
C LEU A 95 -3.17 -17.78 0.53
N GLU A 96 -4.11 -18.45 -0.12
CA GLU A 96 -4.15 -19.91 -0.27
C GLU A 96 -2.91 -20.43 -1.03
N GLU A 97 -2.48 -19.76 -2.11
CA GLU A 97 -1.27 -20.10 -2.87
C GLU A 97 -0.02 -20.06 -1.99
N TYR A 98 0.10 -19.03 -1.15
CA TYR A 98 1.22 -18.87 -0.21
C TYR A 98 1.05 -19.66 1.10
N LYS A 99 0.01 -20.50 1.20
CA LYS A 99 -0.30 -21.34 2.38
C LYS A 99 -0.43 -20.53 3.67
N VAL A 100 -1.04 -19.35 3.56
CA VAL A 100 -1.37 -18.49 4.69
C VAL A 100 -2.75 -18.88 5.21
N ASP A 101 -2.82 -19.32 6.47
CA ASP A 101 -4.08 -19.65 7.11
C ASP A 101 -4.73 -18.37 7.67
N ILE A 102 -5.98 -18.11 7.26
CA ILE A 102 -6.78 -16.95 7.69
C ILE A 102 -8.01 -17.44 8.42
N GLN A 103 -8.22 -16.89 9.60
CA GLN A 103 -9.40 -17.09 10.42
C GLN A 103 -10.30 -15.85 10.36
N ALA A 104 -11.55 -15.99 10.78
CA ALA A 104 -12.51 -14.88 10.80
C ALA A 104 -12.00 -13.67 11.61
N ASP A 105 -11.34 -13.93 12.73
CA ASP A 105 -10.76 -12.94 13.64
C ASP A 105 -9.37 -12.43 13.24
N SER A 106 -8.80 -12.94 12.14
CA SER A 106 -7.54 -12.43 11.59
C SER A 106 -7.68 -10.98 11.14
N THR A 107 -6.57 -10.25 11.16
CA THR A 107 -6.49 -8.88 10.65
C THR A 107 -5.47 -8.79 9.53
N ILE A 108 -5.91 -8.32 8.37
CA ILE A 108 -5.07 -8.11 7.20
C ILE A 108 -4.82 -6.60 7.06
N GLU A 109 -3.60 -6.17 7.32
CA GLU A 109 -3.16 -4.81 7.08
C GLU A 109 -2.57 -4.69 5.68
N VAL A 110 -3.07 -3.74 4.90
CA VAL A 110 -2.62 -3.49 3.53
C VAL A 110 -2.06 -2.08 3.46
N LYS A 111 -0.80 -1.94 3.03
CA LYS A 111 -0.11 -0.65 2.95
C LYS A 111 0.17 -0.24 1.52
N ALA A 112 0.14 1.07 1.30
CA ALA A 112 0.46 1.74 0.06
C ALA A 112 1.84 2.41 0.13
N LEU A 113 2.45 2.60 -1.05
CA LEU A 113 3.71 3.33 -1.25
C LEU A 113 3.70 4.76 -0.67
N ASP A 114 2.53 5.36 -0.49
CA ASP A 114 2.37 6.71 0.09
C ASP A 114 2.21 6.74 1.61
N GLY A 115 2.31 5.58 2.26
CA GLY A 115 2.15 5.43 3.71
C GLY A 115 0.71 5.29 4.17
N TYR A 116 -0.29 5.32 3.27
CA TYR A 116 -1.65 4.94 3.62
C TYR A 116 -1.72 3.44 3.96
N ALA A 117 -2.48 3.11 5.00
CA ALA A 117 -2.72 1.73 5.40
C ALA A 117 -4.20 1.53 5.68
N SER A 118 -4.72 0.35 5.33
CA SER A 118 -6.08 -0.07 5.63
C SER A 118 -6.08 -1.45 6.28
N ALA A 119 -6.90 -1.62 7.32
CA ALA A 119 -7.14 -2.91 7.94
C ALA A 119 -8.40 -3.55 7.35
N ILE A 120 -8.31 -4.83 7.04
CA ILE A 120 -9.38 -5.68 6.50
C ILE A 120 -9.55 -6.85 7.46
N GLN A 121 -10.80 -7.16 7.83
CA GLN A 121 -11.08 -8.28 8.71
C GLN A 121 -11.00 -9.60 7.96
N GLY A 122 -10.59 -10.66 8.64
CA GLY A 122 -10.52 -12.01 8.08
C GLY A 122 -11.86 -12.47 7.51
N GLU A 123 -12.97 -12.16 8.19
CA GLU A 123 -14.34 -12.38 7.68
C GLU A 123 -14.57 -11.76 6.30
N GLU A 124 -14.09 -10.53 6.05
CA GLU A 124 -14.24 -9.85 4.77
C GLU A 124 -13.42 -10.54 3.67
N VAL A 125 -12.24 -11.06 4.00
CA VAL A 125 -11.37 -11.78 3.05
C VAL A 125 -11.94 -13.18 2.74
N LEU A 126 -12.53 -13.83 3.73
CA LEU A 126 -13.18 -15.14 3.58
C LEU A 126 -14.52 -15.05 2.82
N GLU A 127 -15.14 -13.86 2.80
CA GLU A 127 -16.34 -13.61 2.01
C GLU A 127 -16.06 -13.72 0.50
N HIS A 128 -16.79 -14.61 -0.14
CA HIS A 128 -16.64 -14.88 -1.57
C HIS A 128 -16.94 -13.64 -2.41
N LYS A 129 -16.05 -13.35 -3.37
CA LYS A 129 -16.15 -12.21 -4.27
C LYS A 129 -16.19 -10.84 -3.60
N ASN A 130 -15.44 -10.66 -2.52
CA ASN A 130 -15.38 -9.40 -1.78
C ASN A 130 -14.07 -8.63 -1.97
N VAL A 131 -12.93 -9.18 -1.54
CA VAL A 131 -11.63 -8.48 -1.51
C VAL A 131 -10.73 -8.95 -2.65
N TYR A 132 -10.27 -8.01 -3.48
CA TYR A 132 -9.47 -8.28 -4.68
C TYR A 132 -8.18 -7.48 -4.73
N ILE A 133 -7.11 -8.11 -5.21
CA ILE A 133 -5.90 -7.44 -5.70
C ILE A 133 -6.06 -7.25 -7.21
N THR A 134 -6.13 -6.01 -7.67
CA THR A 134 -6.40 -5.69 -9.07
C THR A 134 -5.16 -5.19 -9.82
N ILE A 135 -5.09 -5.50 -11.11
CA ILE A 135 -3.98 -5.18 -12.02
C ILE A 135 -4.42 -4.38 -13.26
N ALA A 136 -5.73 -4.25 -13.49
CA ALA A 136 -6.30 -3.43 -14.55
C ALA A 136 -7.61 -2.78 -14.12
N MET A 137 -7.92 -1.63 -14.73
CA MET A 137 -9.17 -0.89 -14.55
C MET A 137 -9.70 -0.43 -15.91
N ASN A 138 -10.96 -0.71 -16.18
CA ASN A 138 -11.66 -0.41 -17.44
C ASN A 138 -10.94 -0.93 -18.69
N GLY A 139 -10.35 -2.12 -18.60
CA GLY A 139 -9.62 -2.77 -19.70
C GLY A 139 -8.18 -2.28 -19.89
N GLU A 140 -7.73 -1.28 -19.13
CA GLU A 140 -6.36 -0.79 -19.19
C GLU A 140 -5.54 -1.27 -17.97
N PRO A 141 -4.28 -1.71 -18.16
CA PRO A 141 -3.39 -2.01 -17.04
C PRO A 141 -3.23 -0.80 -16.11
N LEU A 142 -3.14 -1.07 -14.80
CA LEU A 142 -2.90 0.00 -13.83
C LEU A 142 -1.49 0.57 -14.03
N LYS A 143 -1.42 1.88 -14.29
CA LYS A 143 -0.15 2.62 -14.37
C LYS A 143 0.43 2.87 -12.97
N PRO A 144 1.76 2.93 -12.81
CA PRO A 144 2.39 3.24 -11.54
C PRO A 144 2.08 4.67 -11.05
N LYS A 145 2.44 4.98 -9.80
CA LYS A 145 2.20 6.29 -9.19
C LYS A 145 2.99 7.39 -9.90
N SER A 146 4.22 7.09 -10.32
CA SER A 146 5.10 7.99 -11.07
C SER A 146 4.48 8.49 -12.39
N GLU A 147 3.56 7.73 -12.98
CA GLU A 147 2.82 8.08 -14.20
C GLU A 147 1.41 8.66 -13.91
N GLY A 148 1.09 8.92 -12.66
CA GLY A 148 -0.24 9.40 -12.25
C GLY A 148 -1.33 8.34 -12.25
N GLY A 149 -0.95 7.05 -12.22
CA GLY A 149 -1.87 5.93 -12.19
C GLY A 149 -2.37 5.55 -10.79
N LEU A 150 -2.73 4.27 -10.62
CA LEU A 150 -3.26 3.70 -9.37
C LEU A 150 -2.57 2.37 -8.97
N GLY A 151 -1.59 1.92 -9.78
CA GLY A 151 -0.93 0.61 -9.69
C GLY A 151 0.50 0.65 -9.13
N PRO A 152 1.24 -0.45 -9.18
CA PRO A 152 0.99 -1.64 -9.99
C PRO A 152 -0.20 -2.48 -9.51
N TYR A 153 -0.54 -2.37 -8.22
CA TYR A 153 -1.68 -3.04 -7.60
C TYR A 153 -2.64 -2.05 -6.95
N TYR A 154 -3.92 -2.34 -7.07
CA TYR A 154 -4.99 -1.63 -6.38
C TYR A 154 -5.90 -2.62 -5.68
N LEU A 155 -5.93 -2.59 -4.35
CA LEU A 155 -6.82 -3.43 -3.57
C LEU A 155 -8.23 -2.84 -3.52
N VAL A 156 -9.23 -3.65 -3.88
CA VAL A 156 -10.64 -3.27 -3.99
C VAL A 156 -11.50 -4.16 -3.09
N ILE A 157 -12.35 -3.53 -2.28
CA ILE A 157 -13.33 -4.20 -1.41
C ILE A 157 -14.72 -3.94 -1.99
N ARG A 158 -15.42 -4.99 -2.45
CA ARG A 158 -16.70 -4.84 -3.15
C ARG A 158 -17.86 -4.54 -2.20
N ASN A 159 -17.91 -5.18 -1.04
CA ASN A 159 -19.02 -5.07 -0.09
C ASN A 159 -18.85 -3.92 0.91
N GLY A 160 -18.39 -2.76 0.42
CA GLY A 160 -18.27 -1.53 1.21
C GLY A 160 -19.15 -0.42 0.64
N GLU A 161 -19.79 0.36 1.52
CA GLU A 161 -20.56 1.54 1.10
C GLU A 161 -19.66 2.63 0.47
N PHE A 162 -18.40 2.72 0.92
CA PHE A 162 -17.44 3.71 0.46
C PHE A 162 -16.12 3.06 0.04
N SER A 163 -15.50 3.59 -1.02
CA SER A 163 -14.20 3.14 -1.53
C SER A 163 -13.01 3.71 -0.74
N GLN A 164 -13.25 4.23 0.47
CA GLN A 164 -12.21 4.88 1.29
C GLN A 164 -11.18 3.89 1.84
N ARG A 165 -11.54 2.61 1.96
CA ARG A 165 -10.68 1.51 2.44
C ARG A 165 -9.92 0.81 1.30
N TRP A 166 -10.11 1.24 0.05
CA TRP A 166 -9.39 0.67 -1.09
C TRP A 166 -7.97 1.23 -1.10
N VAL A 167 -6.98 0.36 -1.39
CA VAL A 167 -5.56 0.70 -1.24
C VAL A 167 -4.90 0.72 -2.61
N LYS A 168 -4.66 1.93 -3.13
CA LYS A 168 -3.91 2.18 -4.37
C LYS A 168 -2.42 2.01 -4.08
N PHE A 169 -1.61 1.74 -5.10
CA PHE A 169 -0.15 1.68 -4.95
C PHE A 169 0.28 0.67 -3.88
N MET A 170 -0.43 -0.45 -3.77
CA MET A 170 -0.23 -1.44 -2.71
C MET A 170 1.18 -2.04 -2.79
N GLU A 171 1.88 -2.05 -1.66
CA GLU A 171 3.27 -2.52 -1.54
C GLU A 171 3.44 -3.64 -0.50
N GLU A 172 2.60 -3.68 0.53
CA GLU A 172 2.70 -4.68 1.60
C GLU A 172 1.32 -5.17 2.01
N ILE A 173 1.24 -6.47 2.29
CA ILE A 173 0.12 -7.13 2.96
C ILE A 173 0.68 -7.85 4.17
N ILE A 174 0.18 -7.54 5.35
CA ILE A 174 0.57 -8.15 6.62
C ILE A 174 -0.65 -8.86 7.19
N VAL A 175 -0.54 -10.16 7.38
CA VAL A 175 -1.60 -10.98 7.98
C VAL A 175 -1.23 -11.25 9.45
N ARG A 176 -2.16 -10.94 10.36
CA ARG A 176 -2.04 -11.12 11.81
C ARG A 176 -3.16 -11.97 12.37
#